data_AF-A0A2D2HAC1-F1
#
_entry.id   AF-A0A2D2HAC1-F1
#
_cell.length_a   1.000
_cell.length_b   1.000
_cell.length_c   1.000
_cell.angle_alpha   90.00
_cell.angle_beta   90.00
_cell.angle_gamma   90.00
#
_symmetry.space_group_name_H-M   'P 1'
#
loop_
_entity.id
_entity.type
_entity.pdbx_description
1 polymer ?
#
loop_
_entity_poly.entity_id
_entity_poly.type
_entity_poly.pdbx_seq_one_letter_code
_entity_poly.pdbx_strand_id
1 'polypeptide(L)'
;MLLPALSAAQARAEPVRASYVVRAAGLTVMDVEASFDPADSTGGYVLELRTHMRGVAALFRSGTMTTRASGAWADGRPQPRRYVAQGVWGGEQRSTVLDYVDGQPVLRQLLPPLDADEREPVPAEARRGTMDSLSAVAALLRQVRDSGRCEAQAAVFDGRRRSVLSARTLGWEMLSGDWPGRALHCHFSGRLTHGFKLDDGPAERQRPQEGDAWLAEVHPGGPVLPVRLEVPNRWFGQTTISLVRIGEMPSAASRR
;
A
#
# COMPACT_ATOMS: atom_id res chain seq x y z
N MET A 1 -31.64 -3.41 -42.49
CA MET A 1 -30.35 -4.00 -42.08
C MET A 1 -29.95 -3.33 -40.77
N LEU A 2 -30.34 -3.91 -39.63
CA LEU A 2 -30.00 -3.38 -38.29
C LEU A 2 -28.70 -4.04 -37.84
N LEU A 3 -27.65 -3.24 -37.66
CA LEU A 3 -26.39 -3.66 -37.05
C LEU A 3 -26.60 -3.79 -35.53
N PRO A 4 -26.30 -4.95 -34.91
CA PRO A 4 -26.35 -5.07 -33.46
C PRO A 4 -25.20 -4.25 -32.87
N ALA A 5 -25.53 -3.35 -31.94
CA ALA A 5 -24.55 -2.66 -31.14
C ALA A 5 -23.88 -3.69 -30.21
N LEU A 6 -22.64 -4.06 -30.52
CA LEU A 6 -21.76 -4.78 -29.61
C LEU A 6 -21.50 -3.87 -28.41
N SER A 7 -22.25 -4.08 -27.33
CA SER A 7 -21.96 -3.50 -26.04
C SER A 7 -20.63 -4.10 -25.58
N ALA A 8 -19.53 -3.35 -25.74
CA ALA A 8 -18.26 -3.69 -25.13
C ALA A 8 -18.48 -3.68 -23.61
N ALA A 9 -18.67 -4.86 -23.02
CA ALA A 9 -18.57 -5.01 -21.59
C ALA A 9 -17.16 -4.55 -21.22
N GLN A 10 -17.05 -3.38 -20.58
CA GLN A 10 -15.78 -2.97 -19.98
C GLN A 10 -15.40 -4.08 -19.00
N ALA A 11 -14.35 -4.82 -19.33
CA ALA A 11 -13.79 -5.81 -18.44
C ALA A 11 -13.41 -5.08 -17.15
N ARG A 12 -14.22 -5.28 -16.10
CA ARG A 12 -13.86 -4.81 -14.77
C ARG A 12 -12.67 -5.64 -14.35
N ALA A 13 -11.57 -5.00 -13.97
CA ALA A 13 -10.42 -5.70 -13.42
C ALA A 13 -10.91 -6.52 -12.21
N GLU A 14 -10.73 -7.83 -12.29
CA GLU A 14 -11.29 -8.75 -11.30
C GLU A 14 -10.59 -8.58 -9.94
N PRO A 15 -11.32 -8.73 -8.82
CA PRO A 15 -10.71 -8.69 -7.51
C PRO A 15 -9.74 -9.86 -7.31
N VAL A 16 -8.54 -9.56 -6.81
CA VAL A 16 -7.45 -10.53 -6.65
C VAL A 16 -7.03 -10.70 -5.20
N ARG A 17 -6.55 -11.90 -4.88
CA ARG A 17 -5.74 -12.18 -3.68
C ARG A 17 -4.30 -12.46 -4.06
N ALA A 18 -3.40 -11.94 -3.26
CA ALA A 18 -1.97 -12.13 -3.43
C ALA A 18 -1.34 -12.53 -2.09
N SER A 19 -0.43 -13.49 -2.12
CA SER A 19 0.39 -13.85 -0.96
C SER A 19 1.82 -13.40 -1.21
N TYR A 20 2.40 -12.76 -0.22
CA TYR A 20 3.78 -12.28 -0.25
C TYR A 20 4.59 -12.86 0.90
N VAL A 21 5.88 -13.04 0.66
CA VAL A 21 6.87 -13.37 1.68
C VAL A 21 7.84 -12.22 1.81
N VAL A 22 8.06 -11.77 3.05
CA VAL A 22 9.04 -10.74 3.38
C VAL A 22 10.30 -11.39 3.93
N ARG A 23 11.43 -11.08 3.31
CA ARG A 23 12.75 -11.56 3.70
C ARG A 23 13.66 -10.42 4.08
N ALA A 24 14.43 -10.59 5.14
CA ALA A 24 15.47 -9.68 5.58
C ALA A 24 16.72 -10.50 5.93
N ALA A 25 17.90 -10.08 5.45
CA ALA A 25 19.15 -10.83 5.59
C ALA A 25 19.03 -12.33 5.19
N GLY A 26 18.24 -12.62 4.15
CA GLY A 26 18.00 -13.99 3.66
C GLY A 26 16.98 -14.83 4.45
N LEU A 27 16.48 -14.33 5.58
CA LEU A 27 15.52 -15.05 6.43
C LEU A 27 14.10 -14.55 6.19
N THR A 28 13.13 -15.45 6.18
CA THR A 28 11.70 -15.09 6.20
C THR A 28 11.32 -14.50 7.54
N VAL A 29 10.81 -13.26 7.53
CA VAL A 29 10.45 -12.51 8.75
C VAL A 29 8.96 -12.19 8.85
N MET A 30 8.21 -12.24 7.75
CA MET A 30 6.79 -11.92 7.73
C MET A 30 6.12 -12.49 6.48
N ASP A 31 4.87 -12.94 6.64
CA ASP A 31 3.96 -13.24 5.52
C ASP A 31 2.95 -12.09 5.38
N VAL A 32 2.54 -11.78 4.15
CA VAL A 32 1.48 -10.81 3.87
C VAL A 32 0.45 -11.41 2.93
N GLU A 33 -0.81 -11.39 3.33
CA GLU A 33 -1.95 -11.65 2.46
C GLU A 33 -2.55 -10.32 2.04
N ALA A 34 -2.62 -10.06 0.74
CA ALA A 34 -3.27 -8.89 0.17
C ALA A 34 -4.55 -9.31 -0.55
N SER A 35 -5.57 -8.46 -0.48
CA SER A 35 -6.71 -8.49 -1.39
C SER A 35 -6.88 -7.10 -1.99
N PHE A 36 -7.10 -7.06 -3.31
CA PHE A 36 -7.30 -5.83 -4.05
C PHE A 36 -8.51 -5.95 -4.94
N ASP A 37 -9.49 -5.08 -4.70
CA ASP A 37 -10.62 -4.85 -5.58
C ASP A 37 -10.47 -3.44 -6.19
N PRO A 38 -10.02 -3.32 -7.45
CA PRO A 38 -9.80 -2.02 -8.09
C PRO A 38 -11.10 -1.33 -8.54
N ALA A 39 -12.22 -2.06 -8.56
CA ALA A 39 -13.52 -1.62 -9.06
C ALA A 39 -14.64 -2.34 -8.29
N ASP A 40 -14.82 -1.95 -7.03
CA ASP A 40 -15.78 -2.59 -6.13
C ASP A 40 -17.24 -2.47 -6.63
N SER A 41 -18.20 -3.00 -5.87
CA SER A 41 -19.61 -2.95 -6.25
C SER A 41 -20.16 -1.54 -6.51
N THR A 42 -19.51 -0.51 -5.96
CA THR A 42 -19.85 0.92 -6.14
C THR A 42 -18.99 1.62 -7.19
N GLY A 43 -18.06 0.91 -7.83
CA GLY A 43 -17.06 1.48 -8.74
C GLY A 43 -15.88 2.16 -8.03
N GLY A 44 -15.74 1.94 -6.72
CA GLY A 44 -14.62 2.39 -5.90
C GLY A 44 -13.48 1.39 -5.86
N TYR A 45 -12.60 1.52 -4.87
CA TYR A 45 -11.54 0.55 -4.61
C TYR A 45 -11.54 0.10 -3.16
N VAL A 46 -11.07 -1.13 -2.95
CA VAL A 46 -10.79 -1.69 -1.63
C VAL A 46 -9.44 -2.38 -1.68
N LEU A 47 -8.57 -2.07 -0.74
CA LEU A 47 -7.30 -2.74 -0.55
C LEU A 47 -7.18 -3.18 0.91
N GLU A 48 -6.92 -4.47 1.15
CA GLU A 48 -6.70 -5.02 2.48
C GLU A 48 -5.41 -5.83 2.52
N LEU A 49 -4.59 -5.60 3.53
CA LEU A 49 -3.38 -6.34 3.86
C LEU A 49 -3.54 -6.99 5.23
N ARG A 50 -3.20 -8.26 5.33
CA ARG A 50 -3.05 -8.99 6.59
C ARG A 50 -1.60 -9.40 6.70
N THR A 51 -0.92 -8.91 7.74
CA THR A 51 0.48 -9.22 7.97
C THR A 51 0.61 -10.10 9.20
N HIS A 52 1.51 -11.08 9.12
CA HIS A 52 1.83 -11.96 10.22
C HIS A 52 3.33 -12.17 10.31
N MET A 53 3.89 -11.85 11.46
CA MET A 53 5.32 -11.97 11.72
C MET A 53 5.73 -13.45 11.85
N ARG A 54 6.88 -13.83 11.30
CA ARG A 54 7.31 -15.22 11.11
C ARG A 54 8.75 -15.47 11.53
N GLY A 55 9.11 -16.76 11.60
CA GLY A 55 10.49 -17.22 11.79
C GLY A 55 11.06 -16.83 13.15
N VAL A 56 12.40 -16.76 13.22
CA VAL A 56 13.13 -16.34 14.44
C VAL A 56 12.73 -14.94 14.90
N ALA A 57 12.32 -14.07 13.98
CA ALA A 57 11.87 -12.74 14.31
C ALA A 57 10.65 -12.79 15.26
N ALA A 58 9.75 -13.76 15.08
CA ALA A 58 8.53 -13.89 15.90
C ALA A 58 8.82 -14.28 17.34
N LEU A 59 9.99 -14.87 17.62
CA LEU A 59 10.45 -15.19 18.97
C LEU A 59 10.85 -13.93 19.76
N PHE A 60 11.32 -12.89 19.07
CA PHE A 60 11.72 -11.62 19.70
C PHE A 60 10.57 -10.61 19.77
N ARG A 61 9.72 -10.57 18.73
CA ARG A 61 8.58 -9.65 18.68
C ARG A 61 7.52 -10.15 17.71
N SER A 62 6.52 -10.88 18.19
CA SER A 62 5.41 -11.33 17.36
C SER A 62 4.42 -10.20 17.05
N GLY A 63 3.67 -10.34 15.97
CA GLY A 63 2.61 -9.39 15.65
C GLY A 63 1.73 -9.83 14.49
N THR A 64 0.48 -9.39 14.54
CA THR A 64 -0.50 -9.51 13.46
C THR A 64 -1.15 -8.15 13.25
N MET A 65 -1.23 -7.72 12.00
CA MET A 65 -1.91 -6.48 11.65
C MET A 65 -2.86 -6.73 10.49
N THR A 66 -4.04 -6.12 10.53
CA THR A 66 -4.93 -5.98 9.38
C THR A 66 -5.00 -4.50 9.03
N THR A 67 -4.64 -4.16 7.80
CA THR A 67 -4.72 -2.80 7.26
C THR A 67 -5.68 -2.80 6.09
N ARG A 68 -6.69 -1.94 6.11
CA ARG A 68 -7.72 -1.84 5.08
C ARG A 68 -7.92 -0.38 4.70
N ALA A 69 -7.97 -0.11 3.40
CA ALA A 69 -8.39 1.17 2.85
C ALA A 69 -9.52 0.97 1.85
N SER A 70 -10.39 1.97 1.79
CA SER A 70 -11.47 2.03 0.82
C SER A 70 -11.69 3.47 0.36
N GLY A 71 -12.10 3.63 -0.88
CA GLY A 71 -12.35 4.94 -1.47
C GLY A 71 -13.11 4.84 -2.79
N ALA A 72 -13.39 6.00 -3.37
CA ALA A 72 -13.92 6.12 -4.72
C ALA A 72 -12.82 6.58 -5.68
N TRP A 73 -13.13 6.56 -6.97
CA TRP A 73 -12.32 7.21 -7.99
C TRP A 73 -13.05 8.46 -8.49
N ALA A 74 -12.33 9.58 -8.60
CA ALA A 74 -12.82 10.78 -9.26
C ALA A 74 -11.71 11.31 -10.18
N ASP A 75 -12.01 11.48 -11.47
CA ASP A 75 -11.04 11.93 -12.49
C ASP A 75 -9.72 11.14 -12.47
N GLY A 76 -9.82 9.81 -12.30
CA GLY A 76 -8.65 8.92 -12.22
C GLY A 76 -7.86 8.99 -10.91
N ARG A 77 -8.23 9.86 -9.97
CA ARG A 77 -7.56 10.03 -8.67
C ARG A 77 -8.34 9.32 -7.56
N PRO A 78 -7.65 8.78 -6.53
CA PRO A 78 -8.34 8.19 -5.40
C PRO A 78 -9.01 9.29 -4.57
N GLN A 79 -10.22 8.99 -4.10
CA GLN A 79 -10.96 9.74 -3.11
C GLN A 79 -11.14 8.82 -1.90
N PRO A 80 -10.18 8.79 -0.96
CA PRO A 80 -10.24 7.92 0.20
C PRO A 80 -11.51 8.19 1.00
N ARG A 81 -12.11 7.15 1.57
CA ARG A 81 -13.27 7.24 2.46
C ARG A 81 -12.89 6.80 3.87
N ARG A 82 -12.17 5.69 3.98
CA ARG A 82 -11.79 5.13 5.29
C ARG A 82 -10.51 4.30 5.20
N TYR A 83 -9.68 4.47 6.21
CA TYR A 83 -8.48 3.68 6.46
C TYR A 83 -8.49 3.13 7.89
N VAL A 84 -8.19 1.84 8.04
CA VAL A 84 -8.12 1.15 9.32
C VAL A 84 -6.84 0.31 9.33
N ALA A 85 -5.99 0.49 10.33
CA ALA A 85 -4.85 -0.40 10.61
C ALA A 85 -4.95 -0.88 12.05
N GLN A 86 -5.15 -2.17 12.29
CA GLN A 86 -5.46 -2.69 13.63
C GLN A 86 -4.92 -4.10 13.89
N GLY A 87 -4.61 -4.40 15.15
CA GLY A 87 -4.07 -5.70 15.58
C GLY A 87 -3.12 -5.56 16.77
N VAL A 88 -2.14 -6.45 16.85
CA VAL A 88 -1.18 -6.54 17.97
C VAL A 88 0.23 -6.54 17.44
N TRP A 89 1.12 -5.76 18.05
CA TRP A 89 2.53 -5.70 17.69
C TRP A 89 3.40 -5.69 18.95
N GLY A 90 4.22 -6.72 19.12
CA GLY A 90 5.05 -6.88 20.32
C GLY A 90 4.25 -7.00 21.61
N GLY A 91 3.07 -7.62 21.55
CA GLY A 91 2.16 -7.76 22.70
C GLY A 91 1.26 -6.54 22.95
N GLU A 92 1.49 -5.42 22.27
CA GLU A 92 0.69 -4.21 22.44
C GLU A 92 -0.36 -4.05 21.34
N GLN A 93 -1.54 -3.58 21.73
CA GLN A 93 -2.58 -3.25 20.77
C GLN A 93 -2.17 -2.03 19.94
N ARG A 94 -2.33 -2.14 18.62
CA ARG A 94 -2.12 -1.05 17.67
C ARG A 94 -3.41 -0.83 16.90
N SER A 95 -3.83 0.42 16.80
CA SER A 95 -5.02 0.81 16.03
C SER A 95 -4.83 2.20 15.47
N THR A 96 -5.14 2.40 14.19
CA THR A 96 -5.27 3.69 13.56
C THR A 96 -6.52 3.66 12.70
N VAL A 97 -7.43 4.61 12.93
CA VAL A 97 -8.65 4.76 12.12
C VAL A 97 -8.73 6.20 11.62
N LEU A 98 -8.75 6.34 10.29
CA LEU A 98 -8.98 7.61 9.60
C LEU A 98 -10.26 7.52 8.79
N ASP A 99 -11.16 8.48 9.00
CA ASP A 99 -12.26 8.74 8.06
C ASP A 99 -11.91 9.96 7.23
N TYR A 100 -12.37 10.01 5.98
CA TYR A 100 -12.21 11.16 5.11
C TYR A 100 -13.54 11.84 4.91
N VAL A 101 -13.67 13.07 5.42
CA VAL A 101 -14.86 13.91 5.28
C VAL A 101 -14.47 15.09 4.40
N ASP A 102 -15.08 15.21 3.23
CA ASP A 102 -14.77 16.26 2.25
C ASP A 102 -13.27 16.37 1.92
N GLY A 103 -12.59 15.21 1.82
CA GLY A 103 -11.15 15.14 1.53
C GLY A 103 -10.24 15.50 2.71
N GLN A 104 -10.80 15.78 3.89
CA GLN A 104 -10.05 15.96 5.13
C GLN A 104 -9.96 14.64 5.91
N PRO A 105 -8.75 14.14 6.23
CA PRO A 105 -8.63 13.02 7.15
C PRO A 105 -8.97 13.47 8.59
N VAL A 106 -9.86 12.72 9.20
CA VAL A 106 -10.29 12.83 10.59
C VAL A 106 -9.81 11.59 11.32
N LEU A 107 -8.93 11.80 12.31
CA LEU A 107 -8.41 10.74 13.16
C LEU A 107 -9.48 10.33 14.17
N ARG A 108 -10.05 9.13 13.99
CA ARG A 108 -11.09 8.57 14.87
C ARG A 108 -10.52 7.76 16.02
N GLN A 109 -9.41 7.08 15.78
CA GLN A 109 -8.74 6.25 16.77
C GLN A 109 -7.24 6.21 16.50
N LEU A 110 -6.45 6.25 17.57
CA LEU A 110 -5.01 6.09 17.53
C LEU A 110 -4.55 5.38 18.80
N LEU A 111 -4.00 4.18 18.66
CA LEU A 111 -3.43 3.36 19.72
C LEU A 111 -2.02 2.89 19.31
N PRO A 112 -0.99 3.10 20.16
CA PRO A 112 -1.02 3.99 21.32
C PRO A 112 -1.29 5.46 20.88
N PRO A 113 -1.78 6.31 21.79
CA PRO A 113 -2.02 7.72 21.50
C PRO A 113 -0.71 8.45 21.10
N LEU A 114 -0.85 9.64 20.51
CA LEU A 114 0.27 10.33 19.87
C LEU A 114 1.37 10.76 20.86
N ASP A 115 0.97 11.15 22.06
CA ASP A 115 1.84 11.53 23.18
C ASP A 115 2.79 10.39 23.58
N ALA A 116 2.35 9.15 23.49
CA ALA A 116 3.17 7.97 23.74
C ALA A 116 4.23 7.68 22.65
N ASP A 117 4.17 8.36 21.49
CA ASP A 117 5.14 8.20 20.39
C ASP A 117 6.16 9.37 20.30
N GLU A 118 6.10 10.34 21.23
CA GLU A 118 7.03 11.47 21.35
C GLU A 118 7.26 12.20 20.01
N ARG A 119 6.16 12.61 19.36
CA ARG A 119 6.17 13.31 18.06
C ARG A 119 5.56 14.69 18.12
N GLU A 120 6.03 15.54 17.21
CA GLU A 120 5.37 16.79 16.90
C GLU A 120 3.95 16.52 16.35
N PRO A 121 2.90 17.26 16.75
CA PRO A 121 1.58 17.09 16.18
C PRO A 121 1.54 17.59 14.72
N VAL A 122 0.73 16.94 13.88
CA VAL A 122 0.47 17.42 12.52
C VAL A 122 -0.75 18.35 12.52
N PRO A 123 -0.61 19.65 12.17
CA PRO A 123 -1.73 20.59 12.17
C PRO A 123 -2.82 20.17 11.17
N ALA A 124 -4.07 20.58 11.40
CA ALA A 124 -5.21 20.23 10.52
C ALA A 124 -4.99 20.69 9.07
N GLU A 125 -4.29 21.79 8.93
CA GLU A 125 -3.92 22.50 7.71
C GLU A 125 -2.98 21.64 6.89
N ALA A 126 -1.98 21.06 7.56
CA ALA A 126 -1.09 20.09 6.98
C ALA A 126 -1.74 18.71 6.81
N ARG A 127 -2.99 18.47 7.23
CA ARG A 127 -3.70 17.21 6.95
C ARG A 127 -4.61 17.32 5.73
N ARG A 128 -5.03 18.53 5.33
CA ARG A 128 -5.88 18.75 4.15
C ARG A 128 -5.23 18.18 2.88
N GLY A 129 -6.05 17.49 2.08
CA GLY A 129 -5.67 16.95 0.78
C GLY A 129 -4.69 15.79 0.80
N THR A 130 -4.44 15.18 1.97
CA THR A 130 -3.66 13.93 2.06
C THR A 130 -4.54 12.72 1.85
N MET A 131 -3.93 11.57 1.55
CA MET A 131 -4.57 10.25 1.55
C MET A 131 -3.83 9.29 2.49
N ASP A 132 -4.37 8.08 2.69
CA ASP A 132 -3.68 7.03 3.43
C ASP A 132 -2.70 6.27 2.53
N SER A 133 -1.81 5.48 3.15
CA SER A 133 -0.76 4.77 2.43
C SER A 133 -1.28 3.73 1.43
N LEU A 134 -2.39 3.04 1.73
CA LEU A 134 -2.95 2.04 0.82
C LEU A 134 -3.72 2.70 -0.34
N SER A 135 -4.36 3.83 -0.10
CA SER A 135 -4.93 4.66 -1.17
C SER A 135 -3.85 5.22 -2.11
N ALA A 136 -2.68 5.59 -1.59
CA ALA A 136 -1.53 6.00 -2.41
C ALA A 136 -0.99 4.82 -3.24
N VAL A 137 -0.94 3.61 -2.68
CA VAL A 137 -0.62 2.38 -3.43
C VAL A 137 -1.64 2.14 -4.53
N ALA A 138 -2.94 2.21 -4.23
CA ALA A 138 -3.99 2.03 -5.24
C ALA A 138 -3.85 3.03 -6.39
N ALA A 139 -3.53 4.30 -6.10
CA ALA A 139 -3.26 5.31 -7.12
C ALA A 139 -2.06 4.96 -8.00
N LEU A 140 -0.95 4.50 -7.42
CA LEU A 140 0.23 4.08 -8.17
C LEU A 140 -0.07 2.88 -9.08
N LEU A 141 -0.78 1.86 -8.57
CA LEU A 141 -1.15 0.69 -9.37
C LEU A 141 -2.06 1.07 -10.53
N ARG A 142 -3.01 1.99 -10.30
CA ARG A 142 -3.84 2.56 -11.36
C ARG A 142 -3.02 3.37 -12.37
N GLN A 143 -2.12 4.23 -11.92
CA GLN A 143 -1.23 5.01 -12.79
C GLN A 143 -0.43 4.10 -13.72
N VAL A 144 0.11 3.00 -13.19
CA VAL A 144 0.92 2.06 -13.97
C VAL A 144 0.06 1.29 -14.95
N ARG A 145 -1.14 0.86 -14.56
CA ARG A 145 -2.09 0.22 -15.48
C ARG A 145 -2.50 1.16 -16.61
N ASP A 146 -2.84 2.41 -16.29
CA ASP A 146 -3.44 3.35 -17.23
C ASP A 146 -2.37 3.99 -18.15
N SER A 147 -1.12 4.14 -17.70
CA SER A 147 -0.05 4.82 -18.45
C SER A 147 1.15 3.94 -18.83
N GLY A 148 1.30 2.77 -18.21
CA GLY A 148 2.51 1.95 -18.32
C GLY A 148 3.74 2.56 -17.63
N ARG A 149 3.54 3.58 -16.77
CA ARG A 149 4.63 4.28 -16.09
C ARG A 149 4.35 4.54 -14.60
N CYS A 150 5.39 4.81 -13.82
CA CYS A 150 5.32 4.94 -12.37
C CYS A 150 5.23 6.39 -11.87
N GLU A 151 5.17 7.39 -12.75
CA GLU A 151 5.15 8.80 -12.34
C GLU A 151 3.90 9.12 -11.51
N ALA A 152 4.10 9.22 -10.21
CA ALA A 152 3.06 9.53 -9.26
C ALA A 152 3.64 10.34 -8.09
N GLN A 153 2.82 11.20 -7.52
CA GLN A 153 3.11 11.89 -6.27
C GLN A 153 1.86 11.93 -5.40
N ALA A 154 2.02 11.72 -4.10
CA ALA A 154 0.92 11.77 -3.15
C ALA A 154 1.39 12.38 -1.82
N ALA A 155 0.57 13.25 -1.24
CA ALA A 155 0.68 13.61 0.17
C ALA A 155 -0.03 12.54 1.00
N VAL A 156 0.66 11.95 1.97
CA VAL A 156 0.14 10.87 2.80
C VAL A 156 0.13 11.30 4.25
N PHE A 157 -0.98 11.01 4.94
CA PHE A 157 -1.10 11.14 6.39
C PHE A 157 -1.51 9.78 6.96
N ASP A 158 -0.69 9.24 7.87
CA ASP A 158 -0.88 7.90 8.44
C ASP A 158 -1.48 7.90 9.85
N GLY A 159 -2.01 9.05 10.29
CA GLY A 159 -2.51 9.27 11.64
C GLY A 159 -1.48 9.89 12.60
N ARG A 160 -0.18 9.78 12.31
CA ARG A 160 0.89 10.31 13.17
C ARG A 160 1.77 11.34 12.46
N ARG A 161 2.02 11.16 11.17
CA ARG A 161 2.95 12.00 10.40
C ARG A 161 2.47 12.23 8.98
N ARG A 162 2.96 13.33 8.38
CA ARG A 162 2.73 13.64 6.97
C ARG A 162 3.99 13.40 6.17
N SER A 163 3.85 12.64 5.10
CA SER A 163 4.89 12.42 4.11
C SER A 163 4.46 12.85 2.72
N VAL A 164 5.42 13.16 1.87
CA VAL A 164 5.23 13.22 0.42
C VAL A 164 5.90 12.00 -0.17
N LEU A 165 5.11 11.19 -0.87
CA LEU A 165 5.58 10.04 -1.64
C LEU A 165 5.71 10.43 -3.11
N SER A 166 6.75 9.94 -3.77
CA SER A 166 6.94 10.07 -5.22
C SER A 166 7.44 8.76 -5.80
N ALA A 167 7.04 8.44 -7.03
CA ALA A 167 7.54 7.32 -7.79
C ALA A 167 7.93 7.74 -9.21
N ARG A 168 8.90 7.03 -9.80
CA ARG A 168 9.40 7.26 -11.17
C ARG A 168 9.77 5.94 -11.84
N THR A 169 9.65 5.88 -13.16
CA THR A 169 10.03 4.69 -13.93
C THR A 169 11.55 4.61 -14.10
N LEU A 170 12.10 3.40 -13.88
CA LEU A 170 13.48 3.06 -14.21
C LEU A 170 13.60 2.25 -15.50
N GLY A 171 12.55 1.51 -15.86
CA GLY A 171 12.50 0.74 -17.11
C GLY A 171 11.75 -0.56 -16.94
N TRP A 172 11.76 -1.38 -17.99
CA TRP A 172 11.24 -2.74 -17.93
C TRP A 172 12.37 -3.72 -17.73
N GLU A 173 12.18 -4.70 -16.86
CA GLU A 173 13.16 -5.73 -16.54
C GLU A 173 12.54 -7.12 -16.63
N MET A 174 13.38 -8.11 -16.95
CA MET A 174 13.01 -9.52 -16.89
C MET A 174 13.47 -10.09 -15.56
N LEU A 175 12.52 -10.47 -14.71
CA LEU A 175 12.79 -11.07 -13.41
C LEU A 175 12.94 -12.59 -13.51
N SER A 176 13.71 -13.12 -12.57
CA SER A 176 13.83 -14.55 -12.26
C SER A 176 13.58 -14.78 -10.77
N GLY A 177 13.42 -16.04 -10.35
CA GLY A 177 13.21 -16.40 -8.94
C GLY A 177 11.73 -16.58 -8.58
N ASP A 178 11.31 -16.02 -7.43
CA ASP A 178 9.96 -16.21 -6.85
C ASP A 178 8.82 -15.85 -7.83
N TRP A 179 9.03 -14.84 -8.67
CA TRP A 179 8.12 -14.48 -9.76
C TRP A 179 8.93 -14.20 -11.04
N PRO A 180 9.04 -15.17 -11.97
CA PRO A 180 9.71 -14.96 -13.24
C PRO A 180 8.78 -14.24 -14.22
N GLY A 181 9.28 -13.20 -14.87
CA GLY A 181 8.49 -12.47 -15.88
C GLY A 181 8.92 -11.03 -16.07
N ARG A 182 8.32 -10.39 -17.06
CA ARG A 182 8.58 -8.99 -17.39
C ARG A 182 7.83 -8.08 -16.40
N ALA A 183 8.56 -7.17 -15.76
CA ALA A 183 7.99 -6.22 -14.79
C ALA A 183 8.53 -4.79 -15.02
N LEU A 184 7.71 -3.80 -14.70
CA LEU A 184 8.08 -2.39 -14.71
C LEU A 184 8.79 -2.05 -13.41
N HIS A 185 10.06 -1.67 -13.49
CA HIS A 185 10.86 -1.24 -12.37
C HIS A 185 10.56 0.24 -12.06
N CYS A 186 10.09 0.49 -10.85
CA CYS A 186 9.75 1.78 -10.29
C CYS A 186 10.65 2.08 -9.09
N HIS A 187 11.25 3.27 -9.06
CA HIS A 187 11.88 3.78 -7.85
C HIS A 187 10.88 4.66 -7.10
N PHE A 188 10.79 4.51 -5.78
CA PHE A 188 9.97 5.35 -4.92
C PHE A 188 10.76 6.00 -3.79
N SER A 189 10.31 7.19 -3.40
CA SER A 189 10.89 7.97 -2.31
C SER A 189 9.76 8.56 -1.46
N GLY A 190 9.94 8.55 -0.14
CA GLY A 190 9.02 9.08 0.84
C GLY A 190 9.75 10.01 1.80
N ARG A 191 9.37 11.29 1.80
CA ARG A 191 9.97 12.31 2.67
C ARG A 191 8.97 12.81 3.69
N LEU A 192 9.35 12.76 4.97
CA LEU A 192 8.59 13.35 6.06
C LEU A 192 8.57 14.88 5.93
N THR A 193 7.43 15.47 6.24
CA THR A 193 7.23 16.92 6.22
C THR A 193 6.71 17.45 7.55
N HIS A 194 5.97 16.63 8.30
CA HIS A 194 5.42 16.95 9.61
C HIS A 194 5.32 15.66 10.44
N GLY A 195 5.23 15.78 11.76
CA GLY A 195 5.13 14.61 12.65
C GLY A 195 6.47 13.94 12.92
N PHE A 196 7.55 14.72 12.91
CA PHE A 196 8.89 14.27 13.26
C PHE A 196 8.93 13.83 14.72
N LYS A 197 9.82 12.89 15.05
CA LYS A 197 10.06 12.61 16.46
C LYS A 197 10.79 13.77 17.11
N LEU A 198 10.54 13.97 18.40
CA LEU A 198 11.18 15.04 19.16
C LEU A 198 12.71 14.86 19.26
N ASP A 199 13.18 13.60 19.23
CA ASP A 199 14.60 13.23 19.27
C ASP A 199 15.26 13.13 17.86
N ASP A 200 14.51 13.28 16.77
CA ASP A 200 15.08 13.25 15.42
C ASP A 200 15.94 14.51 15.17
N GLY A 201 17.22 14.31 14.86
CA GLY A 201 18.13 15.36 14.44
C GLY A 201 17.85 15.91 13.02
N PRO A 202 18.48 17.03 12.62
CA PRO A 202 18.22 17.65 11.31
C PRO A 202 18.49 16.72 10.12
N ALA A 203 19.52 15.87 10.20
CA ALA A 203 19.86 14.93 9.14
C ALA A 203 18.79 13.83 9.01
N GLU A 204 18.31 13.29 10.14
CA GLU A 204 17.24 12.29 10.18
C GLU A 204 15.94 12.83 9.58
N ARG A 205 15.55 14.07 9.94
CA ARG A 205 14.33 14.72 9.43
C ARG A 205 14.37 14.96 7.92
N GLN A 206 15.55 15.17 7.36
CA GLN A 206 15.73 15.42 5.92
C GLN A 206 15.87 14.13 5.10
N ARG A 207 16.18 13.00 5.73
CA ARG A 207 16.49 11.76 5.03
C ARG A 207 15.23 11.14 4.42
N PRO A 208 15.13 11.03 3.08
CA PRO A 208 14.04 10.30 2.45
C PRO A 208 14.17 8.79 2.75
N GLN A 209 13.03 8.12 2.82
CA GLN A 209 12.95 6.68 2.75
C GLN A 209 12.78 6.29 1.30
N GLU A 210 13.69 5.49 0.77
CA GLU A 210 13.68 5.09 -0.64
C GLU A 210 13.48 3.59 -0.77
N GLY A 211 13.16 3.15 -1.97
CA GLY A 211 13.08 1.74 -2.32
C GLY A 211 12.67 1.57 -3.77
N ASP A 212 12.67 0.32 -4.19
CA ASP A 212 12.36 -0.06 -5.55
C ASP A 212 11.22 -1.08 -5.56
N ALA A 213 10.36 -1.00 -6.58
CA ALA A 213 9.25 -1.90 -6.78
C ALA A 213 9.22 -2.35 -8.24
N TRP A 214 9.01 -3.64 -8.44
CA TRP A 214 8.76 -4.21 -9.75
C TRP A 214 7.26 -4.52 -9.81
N LEU A 215 6.58 -3.89 -10.75
CA LEU A 215 5.14 -3.98 -10.93
C LEU A 215 4.83 -4.74 -12.21
N ALA A 216 3.92 -5.70 -12.15
CA ALA A 216 3.50 -6.45 -13.31
C ALA A 216 2.00 -6.75 -13.28
N GLU A 217 1.44 -6.94 -14.46
CA GLU A 217 0.14 -7.58 -14.62
C GLU A 217 0.30 -9.07 -14.28
N VAL A 218 -0.41 -9.53 -13.26
CA VAL A 218 -0.15 -10.86 -12.67
C VAL A 218 -0.80 -12.03 -13.43
N HIS A 219 -1.70 -11.72 -14.36
CA HIS A 219 -2.30 -12.63 -15.34
C HIS A 219 -2.94 -11.78 -16.45
N PRO A 220 -3.09 -12.27 -17.69
CA PRO A 220 -3.63 -11.49 -18.80
C PRO A 220 -4.96 -10.78 -18.48
N GLY A 221 -4.99 -9.45 -18.59
CA GLY A 221 -6.15 -8.61 -18.27
C GLY A 221 -6.40 -8.38 -16.78
N GLY A 222 -5.55 -8.92 -15.91
CA GLY A 222 -5.61 -8.77 -14.47
C GLY A 222 -5.12 -7.40 -13.97
N PRO A 223 -5.26 -7.11 -12.66
CA PRO A 223 -4.69 -5.91 -12.08
C PRO A 223 -3.16 -5.95 -12.05
N VAL A 224 -2.56 -4.76 -12.15
CA VAL A 224 -1.14 -4.56 -11.86
C VAL A 224 -0.92 -4.66 -10.36
N LEU A 225 0.02 -5.50 -9.93
CA LEU A 225 0.46 -5.64 -8.55
C LEU A 225 1.98 -5.52 -8.46
N PRO A 226 2.52 -5.17 -7.28
CA PRO A 226 3.94 -5.39 -7.05
C PRO A 226 4.23 -6.89 -7.01
N VAL A 227 5.22 -7.32 -7.78
CA VAL A 227 5.74 -8.69 -7.80
C VAL A 227 7.01 -8.81 -6.95
N ARG A 228 7.75 -7.71 -6.81
CA ARG A 228 8.89 -7.56 -5.90
C ARG A 228 8.94 -6.14 -5.36
N LEU A 229 9.29 -5.97 -4.08
CA LEU A 229 9.73 -4.71 -3.53
C LEU A 229 11.07 -4.90 -2.81
N GLU A 230 11.90 -3.88 -2.86
CA GLU A 230 13.18 -3.82 -2.16
C GLU A 230 13.27 -2.52 -1.39
N VAL A 231 13.41 -2.62 -0.07
CA VAL A 231 13.45 -1.48 0.83
C VAL A 231 14.70 -1.58 1.71
N PRO A 232 15.62 -0.61 1.66
CA PRO A 232 16.73 -0.52 2.59
C PRO A 232 16.23 -0.43 4.03
N ASN A 233 16.71 -1.32 4.88
CA ASN A 233 16.45 -1.34 6.31
C ASN A 233 17.78 -1.20 7.07
N ARG A 234 17.85 -0.19 7.94
CA ARG A 234 19.06 0.15 8.71
C ARG A 234 19.62 -0.98 9.57
N TRP A 235 18.81 -1.96 9.97
CA TRP A 235 19.24 -3.04 10.87
C TRP A 235 19.60 -4.34 10.14
N PHE A 236 19.00 -4.59 8.98
CA PHE A 236 19.08 -5.89 8.30
C PHE A 236 19.54 -5.81 6.85
N GLY A 237 20.03 -4.63 6.41
CA GLY A 237 20.30 -4.37 5.00
C GLY A 237 19.01 -4.29 4.19
N GLN A 238 19.00 -4.84 2.99
CA GLN A 238 17.81 -4.80 2.14
C GLN A 238 16.73 -5.78 2.63
N THR A 239 15.50 -5.29 2.76
CA THR A 239 14.31 -6.12 2.95
C THR A 239 13.64 -6.32 1.59
N THR A 240 13.41 -7.57 1.22
CA THR A 240 12.74 -7.94 -0.03
C THR A 240 11.34 -8.49 0.26
N ILE A 241 10.34 -8.00 -0.47
CA ILE A 241 8.96 -8.48 -0.39
C ILE A 241 8.64 -9.09 -1.75
N SER A 242 8.48 -10.41 -1.81
CA SER A 242 8.23 -11.14 -3.06
C SER A 242 6.80 -11.64 -3.12
N LEU A 243 6.13 -11.47 -4.26
CA LEU A 243 4.89 -12.16 -4.56
C LEU A 243 5.19 -13.65 -4.76
N VAL A 244 4.49 -14.52 -4.04
CA VAL A 244 4.68 -15.99 -4.12
C VAL A 244 3.43 -16.74 -4.58
N ARG A 245 2.26 -16.11 -4.54
CA ARG A 245 1.00 -16.72 -5.00
C ARG A 245 -0.02 -15.66 -5.38
N ILE A 246 -0.78 -15.94 -6.44
CA ILE A 246 -2.01 -15.24 -6.79
C ILE A 246 -3.17 -16.22 -6.69
N GLY A 247 -4.30 -15.74 -6.18
CA GLY A 247 -5.56 -16.48 -6.17
C GLY A 247 -6.73 -15.57 -6.45
N GLU A 248 -7.83 -16.15 -6.90
CA GLU A 248 -9.08 -15.42 -7.14
C GLU A 248 -9.76 -15.06 -5.80
N MET A 249 -10.45 -13.92 -5.75
CA MET A 249 -11.40 -13.66 -4.67
C MET A 249 -12.70 -14.45 -4.92
N PRO A 250 -13.28 -15.13 -3.92
CA PRO A 250 -14.58 -15.77 -4.11
C PRO A 250 -15.61 -14.71 -4.49
N SER A 251 -16.31 -14.93 -5.61
CA SER A 251 -17.40 -14.06 -6.06
C SER A 251 -18.39 -13.81 -4.91
N ALA A 252 -18.90 -12.58 -4.80
CA ALA A 252 -19.94 -12.24 -3.84
C ALA A 252 -21.20 -13.12 -3.99
N ALA A 253 -21.37 -13.80 -5.12
CA ALA A 253 -22.44 -14.76 -5.36
C ALA A 253 -22.29 -16.09 -4.60
N SER A 254 -21.12 -16.41 -4.05
CA SER A 254 -20.88 -17.69 -3.32
C SER A 254 -21.14 -17.61 -1.81
N ARG A 255 -21.71 -16.50 -1.33
CA ARG A 255 -22.07 -16.27 0.09
C ARG A 255 -23.58 -16.17 0.30
N ARG A 256 -24.35 -17.03 -0.36
CA ARG A 256 -25.76 -17.29 -0.06
C ARG A 256 -25.94 -18.75 0.29
#